data_AF-A0A3L7VFY0-F1
#
_entry.id   AF-A0A3L7VFY0-F1
#
_cell.length_a   1.000
_cell.length_b   1.000
_cell.length_c   1.000
_cell.angle_alpha   90.00
_cell.angle_beta   90.00
_cell.angle_gamma   90.00
#
_symmetry.space_group_name_H-M   'P 1'
#
loop_
_entity.id
_entity.type
_entity.pdbx_description
1 polymer ?
#
loop_
_entity_poly.entity_id
_entity_poly.type
_entity_poly.pdbx_seq_one_letter_code
_entity_poly.pdbx_strand_id
1 'polypeptide(L)'
;MAVSTESLEGFLLRLRPQTFPQECFLGFLHVLISGALVDDMGGRPFPGQSWRDLASVLKKVRWDPTMVRQMGIDPAVLPPRDRERFWYQAICMAKIDSLDAKRSAVKLKGWLDKFGYKVSV
;
A
#
# COMPACT_ATOMS: atom_id res chain seq x y z
N MET A 1 0.68 1.16 28.23
CA MET A 1 0.64 0.14 27.17
C MET A 1 1.35 0.72 25.97
N ALA A 2 2.44 0.10 25.53
CA ALA A 2 3.21 0.63 24.41
C ALA A 2 2.44 0.40 23.11
N VAL A 3 2.10 1.49 22.41
CA VAL A 3 1.80 1.43 20.99
C VAL A 3 3.11 0.99 20.35
N SER A 4 3.18 -0.25 19.86
CA SER A 4 4.35 -0.70 19.11
C SER A 4 4.40 0.11 17.82
N THR A 5 5.13 1.22 17.83
CA THR A 5 5.37 2.05 16.65
C THR A 5 6.17 1.22 15.66
N GLU A 6 5.51 0.75 14.60
CA GLU A 6 6.16 0.00 13.55
C GLU A 6 6.57 0.95 12.42
N SER A 7 7.69 0.68 11.75
CA SER A 7 8.00 1.37 10.51
C SER A 7 7.15 0.81 9.35
N LEU A 8 6.78 1.67 8.40
CA LEU A 8 6.12 1.26 7.15
C LEU A 8 6.94 0.19 6.41
N GLU A 9 8.26 0.31 6.44
CA GLU A 9 9.18 -0.65 5.84
C GLU A 9 9.06 -2.03 6.49
N GLY A 10 9.09 -2.11 7.83
CA GLY A 10 8.91 -3.36 8.56
C GLY A 10 7.57 -4.01 8.26
N PHE A 11 6.52 -3.18 8.15
CA PHE A 11 5.19 -3.63 7.77
C PHE A 11 5.18 -4.26 6.38
N LEU A 12 5.70 -3.55 5.37
CA LEU A 12 5.73 -4.04 4.00
C LEU A 12 6.61 -5.29 3.83
N LEU A 13 7.72 -5.39 4.57
CA LEU A 13 8.57 -6.58 4.52
C LEU A 13 7.91 -7.83 5.13
N ARG A 14 7.01 -7.65 6.11
CA ARG A 14 6.21 -8.75 6.68
C ARG A 14 5.11 -9.20 5.74
N LEU A 15 4.55 -8.30 4.94
CA LEU A 15 3.59 -8.63 3.90
C LEU A 15 4.29 -9.31 2.72
N ARG A 16 4.07 -10.61 2.53
CA ARG A 16 4.64 -11.31 1.36
C ARG A 16 3.84 -10.96 0.09
N PRO A 17 4.48 -10.42 -0.98
CA PRO A 17 3.76 -10.08 -2.22
C PRO A 17 3.09 -11.29 -2.89
N GLN A 18 3.62 -12.49 -2.71
CA GLN A 18 3.10 -13.73 -3.32
C GLN A 18 1.70 -14.11 -2.83
N THR A 19 1.28 -13.62 -1.65
CA THR A 19 -0.07 -13.86 -1.12
C THR A 19 -0.97 -12.64 -1.25
N PHE A 20 -0.51 -11.58 -1.94
CA PHE A 20 -1.24 -10.34 -2.08
C PHE A 20 -2.49 -10.55 -2.95
N PRO A 21 -3.68 -10.13 -2.50
CA PRO A 21 -4.90 -10.36 -3.25
C PRO A 21 -4.93 -9.57 -4.57
N GLN A 22 -5.47 -10.19 -5.62
CA GLN A 22 -5.65 -9.53 -6.91
C GLN A 22 -6.65 -8.36 -6.80
N GLU A 23 -6.51 -7.35 -7.66
CA GLU A 23 -7.34 -6.14 -7.71
C GLU A 23 -7.39 -5.31 -6.42
N CYS A 24 -6.50 -5.58 -5.47
CA CYS A 24 -6.49 -4.93 -4.17
C CYS A 24 -5.39 -3.89 -4.02
N PHE A 25 -4.49 -3.78 -5.01
CA PHE A 25 -3.33 -2.91 -4.89
C PHE A 25 -3.70 -1.43 -4.83
N LEU A 26 -4.73 -1.02 -5.58
CA LEU A 26 -5.24 0.35 -5.52
C LEU A 26 -5.75 0.72 -4.11
N GLY A 27 -6.57 -0.16 -3.52
CA GLY A 27 -7.06 0.02 -2.15
C GLY A 27 -5.94 0.01 -1.12
N PHE A 28 -4.88 -0.75 -1.36
CA PHE A 28 -3.73 -0.82 -0.47
C PHE A 28 -2.99 0.50 -0.42
N LEU A 29 -2.70 1.09 -1.58
CA LEU A 29 -2.11 2.43 -1.66
C LEU A 29 -2.99 3.47 -0.96
N HIS A 30 -4.31 3.42 -1.17
CA HIS A 30 -5.26 4.31 -0.50
C HIS A 30 -5.18 4.20 1.03
N VAL A 31 -5.17 2.98 1.58
CA VAL A 31 -5.11 2.74 3.04
C VAL A 31 -3.81 3.28 3.64
N LEU A 32 -2.68 3.06 2.97
CA LEU A 32 -1.37 3.51 3.46
C LEU A 32 -1.23 5.04 3.41
N ILE A 33 -1.77 5.68 2.37
CA ILE A 33 -1.71 7.14 2.21
C ILE A 33 -2.66 7.83 3.19
N SER A 34 -3.89 7.33 3.33
CA SER A 34 -4.88 7.89 4.26
C SER A 34 -4.57 7.65 5.74
N GLY A 35 -3.73 6.67 6.05
CA GLY A 35 -3.48 6.25 7.44
C GLY A 35 -4.69 5.56 8.06
N ALA A 36 -5.50 4.87 7.24
CA ALA A 36 -6.66 4.10 7.65
C ALA A 36 -6.30 2.73 8.26
N LEU A 37 -5.02 2.36 8.27
CA LEU A 37 -4.56 1.11 8.86
C LEU A 37 -4.53 1.22 10.39
N VAL A 38 -5.13 0.24 11.06
CA VAL A 38 -5.07 0.08 12.53
C VAL A 38 -4.66 -1.34 12.89
N ASP A 39 -4.05 -1.53 14.05
CA ASP A 39 -3.79 -2.84 14.64
C ASP A 39 -5.06 -3.41 15.30
N ASP A 40 -4.97 -4.64 15.81
CA ASP A 40 -6.08 -5.32 16.49
C ASP A 40 -6.62 -4.60 17.72
N MET A 41 -5.80 -3.74 18.34
CA MET A 41 -6.13 -2.94 19.52
C MET A 41 -6.69 -1.56 19.13
N GLY A 42 -6.82 -1.26 17.83
CA GLY A 42 -7.26 0.03 17.31
C GLY A 42 -6.18 1.10 17.28
N GLY A 43 -4.93 0.76 17.61
CA GLY A 43 -3.77 1.63 17.49
C GLY A 43 -3.37 1.83 16.03
N ARG A 44 -2.79 2.99 15.71
CA ARG A 44 -2.21 3.22 14.39
C ARG A 44 -0.73 2.81 14.41
N PRO A 45 -0.31 1.78 13.66
CA PRO A 45 1.08 1.32 13.67
C PRO A 45 2.05 2.38 13.13
N PHE A 46 1.58 3.17 12.15
CA PHE A 46 2.27 4.33 11.57
C PHE A 46 1.24 5.35 11.06
N PRO A 47 1.63 6.64 10.93
CA PRO A 47 0.74 7.66 10.35
C PRO A 47 0.50 7.43 8.85
N GLY A 48 -0.50 8.13 8.29
CA GLY A 48 -0.69 8.18 6.84
C GLY A 48 0.56 8.68 6.12
N GLN A 49 0.82 8.12 4.94
CA GLN A 49 2.06 8.35 4.20
C GLN A 49 1.86 9.38 3.09
N SER A 50 2.84 10.25 2.90
CA SER A 50 2.87 11.05 1.67
C SER A 50 3.16 10.15 0.46
N TRP A 51 2.77 10.60 -0.73
CA TRP A 51 3.04 9.83 -1.96
C TRP A 51 4.54 9.62 -2.18
N ARG A 52 5.36 10.61 -1.80
CA ARG A 52 6.82 10.56 -1.93
C ARG A 52 7.43 9.54 -0.96
N ASP A 53 6.96 9.53 0.28
CA ASP A 53 7.48 8.60 1.30
C ASP A 53 7.10 7.17 0.96
N LEU A 54 5.84 6.94 0.57
CA LEU A 54 5.38 5.63 0.14
C LEU A 54 6.16 5.13 -1.08
N ALA A 55 6.37 5.97 -2.09
CA ALA A 55 7.18 5.61 -3.27
C ALA A 55 8.62 5.23 -2.90
N SER A 56 9.25 6.00 -2.00
CA SER A 56 10.59 5.73 -1.48
C SER A 56 10.66 4.38 -0.76
N VAL A 57 9.67 4.08 0.08
CA VAL A 57 9.65 2.80 0.82
C VAL A 57 9.36 1.62 -0.10
N LEU A 58 8.41 1.72 -1.04
CA LEU A 58 8.13 0.66 -2.02
C LEU A 58 9.36 0.32 -2.87
N LYS A 59 10.15 1.33 -3.26
CA LYS A 59 11.46 1.15 -3.88
C LYS A 59 12.43 0.42 -2.96
N LYS A 60 12.54 0.85 -1.69
CA LYS A 60 13.48 0.31 -0.71
C LYS A 60 13.24 -1.18 -0.43
N VAL A 61 11.98 -1.55 -0.21
CA VAL A 61 11.59 -2.97 0.03
C VAL A 61 11.51 -3.79 -1.25
N ARG A 62 11.84 -3.20 -2.42
CA ARG A 62 11.77 -3.84 -3.74
C ARG A 62 10.40 -4.48 -4.00
N TRP A 63 9.34 -3.74 -3.69
CA TRP A 63 7.97 -4.18 -3.96
C TRP A 63 7.82 -4.56 -5.44
N ASP A 64 7.00 -5.55 -5.74
CA ASP A 64 6.84 -6.07 -7.09
C ASP A 64 6.24 -4.99 -8.01
N PRO A 65 6.99 -4.46 -8.99
CA PRO A 65 6.50 -3.40 -9.88
C PRO A 65 5.38 -3.88 -10.80
N THR A 66 5.19 -5.19 -10.99
CA THR A 66 4.09 -5.71 -11.82
C THR A 66 2.72 -5.48 -11.18
N MET A 67 2.66 -5.20 -9.87
CA MET A 67 1.42 -4.89 -9.14
C MET A 67 0.68 -3.67 -9.69
N VAL A 68 1.37 -2.74 -10.36
CA VAL A 68 0.72 -1.58 -11.01
C VAL A 68 -0.25 -1.98 -12.12
N ARG A 69 -0.11 -3.20 -12.68
CA ARG A 69 -1.05 -3.77 -13.65
C ARG A 69 -2.45 -3.94 -13.07
N GLN A 70 -2.57 -4.20 -11.76
CA GLN A 70 -3.88 -4.28 -11.09
C GLN A 70 -4.63 -2.93 -11.11
N MET A 71 -3.93 -1.84 -11.35
CA MET A 71 -4.49 -0.50 -11.46
C MET A 71 -4.72 -0.08 -12.93
N GLY A 72 -4.54 -1.01 -13.88
CA GLY A 72 -4.61 -0.74 -15.31
C GLY A 72 -3.40 0.02 -15.86
N ILE A 73 -2.29 0.09 -15.11
CA ILE A 73 -1.06 0.75 -15.54
C ILE A 73 -0.11 -0.29 -16.13
N ASP A 74 0.40 -0.03 -17.33
CA ASP A 74 1.47 -0.84 -17.91
C ASP A 74 2.83 -0.45 -17.28
N PRO A 75 3.55 -1.37 -16.61
CA PRO A 75 4.88 -1.07 -16.08
C PRO A 75 5.86 -0.55 -17.15
N ALA A 76 5.67 -0.92 -18.42
CA ALA A 76 6.54 -0.50 -19.51
C ALA A 76 6.41 0.99 -19.87
N VAL A 77 5.27 1.64 -19.54
CA VAL A 77 5.10 3.08 -19.74
C VAL A 77 5.71 3.93 -18.62
N LEU A 78 6.10 3.28 -17.51
CA LEU A 78 6.76 3.93 -16.39
C LEU A 78 8.29 3.91 -16.56
N PRO A 79 9.02 4.92 -16.07
CA PRO A 79 10.47 5.01 -16.17
C PRO A 79 11.15 3.77 -15.56
N PRO A 80 11.81 2.91 -16.36
CA PRO A 80 12.33 1.63 -15.87
C PRO A 80 13.60 1.78 -15.03
N ARG A 81 14.34 2.88 -15.21
CA ARG A 81 15.65 3.13 -14.58
C ARG A 81 15.59 3.90 -13.27
N ASP A 82 14.58 4.76 -13.09
CA ASP A 82 14.39 5.51 -11.86
C ASP A 82 13.22 4.92 -11.06
N ARG A 83 13.54 3.93 -10.21
CA ARG A 83 12.55 3.21 -9.39
C ARG A 83 11.79 4.10 -8.42
N GLU A 84 12.30 5.30 -8.12
CA GLU A 84 11.60 6.25 -7.27
C GLU A 84 10.52 6.99 -8.06
N ARG A 85 10.89 7.47 -9.26
CA ARG A 85 9.93 8.04 -10.20
C ARG A 85 8.90 7.00 -10.63
N PHE A 86 9.26 5.73 -10.75
CA PHE A 86 8.34 4.65 -11.08
C PHE A 86 7.15 4.63 -10.11
N TRP A 87 7.42 4.45 -8.81
CA TRP A 87 6.35 4.33 -7.82
C TRP A 87 5.59 5.64 -7.61
N TYR A 88 6.30 6.77 -7.64
CA TYR A 88 5.65 8.07 -7.54
C TYR A 88 4.67 8.31 -8.70
N GLN A 89 5.10 8.06 -9.95
CA GLN A 89 4.22 8.20 -11.11
C GLN A 89 3.07 7.19 -11.10
N ALA A 90 3.33 5.94 -10.70
CA ALA A 90 2.27 4.95 -10.54
C ALA A 90 1.19 5.42 -9.57
N ILE A 91 1.58 5.98 -8.40
CA ILE A 91 0.64 6.54 -7.41
C ILE A 91 -0.13 7.73 -8.00
N CYS A 92 0.55 8.65 -8.69
CA CYS A 92 -0.10 9.80 -9.35
C CYS A 92 -1.16 9.37 -10.37
N MET A 93 -0.93 8.26 -11.07
CA MET A 93 -1.86 7.72 -12.09
C MET A 93 -2.99 6.88 -11.49
N ALA A 94 -2.82 6.35 -10.27
CA ALA A 94 -3.69 5.34 -9.69
C ALA A 94 -5.09 5.83 -9.27
N LYS A 95 -5.36 7.14 -9.24
CA LYS A 95 -6.63 7.72 -8.73
C LYS A 95 -6.99 7.16 -7.34
N ILE A 96 -6.02 7.23 -6.42
CA ILE A 96 -6.08 6.63 -5.08
C ILE A 96 -7.24 7.11 -4.19
N ASP A 97 -7.88 8.23 -4.50
CA ASP A 97 -9.02 8.77 -3.74
C ASP A 97 -10.38 8.42 -4.36
N SER A 98 -10.39 7.62 -5.43
CA SER A 98 -11.61 7.18 -6.13
C SER A 98 -12.48 6.25 -5.28
N LEU A 99 -13.75 6.12 -5.66
CA LEU A 99 -14.65 5.12 -5.07
C LEU A 99 -14.14 3.69 -5.27
N ASP A 100 -13.46 3.42 -6.39
CA ASP A 100 -12.87 2.12 -6.67
C ASP A 100 -11.72 1.80 -5.71
N ALA A 101 -10.93 2.82 -5.32
CA ALA A 101 -9.91 2.65 -4.29
C ALA A 101 -10.50 2.29 -2.93
N LYS A 102 -11.60 2.95 -2.53
CA LYS A 102 -12.32 2.61 -1.29
C LYS A 102 -12.92 1.20 -1.34
N ARG A 103 -13.53 0.80 -2.45
CA ARG A 103 -14.07 -0.56 -2.65
C ARG A 103 -12.96 -1.62 -2.61
N SER A 104 -11.85 -1.35 -3.27
CA SER A 104 -10.64 -2.18 -3.25
C SER A 104 -10.07 -2.30 -1.83
N ALA A 105 -10.09 -1.23 -1.04
CA ALA A 105 -9.65 -1.23 0.36
C ALA A 105 -10.52 -2.12 1.26
N VAL A 106 -11.83 -2.20 1.02
CA VAL A 106 -12.73 -3.11 1.75
C VAL A 106 -12.37 -4.57 1.48
N LYS A 107 -11.99 -4.93 0.25
CA LYS A 107 -11.56 -6.29 -0.10
C LYS A 107 -10.28 -6.73 0.64
N LEU A 108 -9.43 -5.79 1.07
CA LEU A 108 -8.20 -6.07 1.80
C LEU A 108 -8.42 -6.54 3.24
N LYS A 109 -9.57 -6.26 3.85
CA LYS A 109 -9.81 -6.50 5.29
C LYS A 109 -9.44 -7.94 5.70
N GLY A 110 -10.04 -8.94 5.07
CA GLY A 110 -9.78 -10.34 5.40
C GLY A 110 -8.36 -10.83 5.10
N TRP A 111 -7.59 -10.11 4.26
CA TRP A 111 -6.17 -10.40 4.07
C TRP A 111 -5.32 -9.75 5.16
N LEU A 112 -5.56 -8.48 5.47
CA LEU A 112 -4.87 -7.73 6.54
C LEU A 112 -5.12 -8.31 7.92
N ASP A 113 -6.32 -8.85 8.19
CA ASP A 113 -6.68 -9.49 9.45
C ASP A 113 -5.74 -10.67 9.78
N LYS A 114 -5.26 -11.39 8.76
CA LYS A 114 -4.30 -12.51 8.93
C LYS A 114 -2.95 -12.06 9.46
N PHE A 115 -2.65 -10.76 9.35
CA PHE A 115 -1.43 -10.14 9.82
C PHE A 115 -1.66 -9.27 11.07
N GLY A 116 -2.86 -9.27 11.64
CA GLY A 116 -3.23 -8.49 12.83
C GLY A 116 -3.54 -7.01 12.53
N TYR A 117 -3.94 -6.69 11.30
CA TYR A 117 -4.29 -5.34 10.87
C TYR A 117 -5.71 -5.24 10.36
N LYS A 118 -6.34 -4.09 10.60
CA LYS A 118 -7.68 -3.76 10.13
C LYS A 118 -7.66 -2.46 9.34
N VAL A 119 -8.66 -2.29 8.48
CA VAL A 119 -8.92 -1.03 7.79
C VAL A 119 -10.04 -0.30 8.51
N SER A 120 -9.72 0.86 9.09
CA SER A 120 -10.66 1.83 9.62
C SER A 120 -11.26 2.61 8.44
N VAL A 121 -12.33 2.05 7.85
CA VAL A 121 -13.15 2.73 6.84
C VAL A 121 -14.22 3.58 7.53
#